data_AF-A0A2W2GD08-F1
#
_entry.id   AF-A0A2W2GD08-F1
#
_cell.length_a   1.000
_cell.length_b   1.000
_cell.length_c   1.000
_cell.angle_alpha   90.00
_cell.angle_beta   90.00
_cell.angle_gamma   90.00
#
_symmetry.space_group_name_H-M   'P 1'
#
loop_
_entity.id
_entity.type
_entity.pdbx_description
1 polymer ?
#
loop_
_entity_poly.entity_id
_entity_poly.type
_entity_poly.pdbx_seq_one_letter_code
_entity_poly.pdbx_strand_id
1 'polypeptide(L)'
;MALIHGTGRGSIVSPLGSTGWGEPGPGIDGVVVTVWVTVLSVGVAESVPGPRSVPQPRANSTHPATIVAVIIRIPFQRIARTCGSGHAARRRSTLDRTPPRFRPRPQSEQQRWSTVLRQVLFALARSGRAEVAATSFPPSVQAARHRIAGDTPDDAVRVARELREAGLAVGFHHLGPEVTDERGAEAEVRAQLALIDRLAGAGLAAGADIALRPSALGVRLPGRDAERPANDNAARVCAAAFGAGATVTFGAEEHPLVEPALALVEELRKEYPGVGATVQSYLRRAQDQCRALAGEGSRVRLRRGGHDAPASVAFKSPKEIDASYVRCLKVLMAGQGHPVVATQDRCLVDIASALAVVNERRPDDFEFEARYGVRPAEQRRMAGLGAMVRVRVPYGPNWYPYLARTLAEAVSGRWCAGPRRAR
;
A
#
# COMPACT_ATOMS: atom_id res chain seq x y z
N MET A 1 51.86 35.32 29.82
CA MET A 1 52.41 34.60 28.64
C MET A 1 51.27 34.56 27.62
N ALA A 2 51.25 35.27 26.49
CA ALA A 2 52.32 35.71 25.57
C ALA A 2 53.12 34.50 25.03
N LEU A 3 53.34 34.29 23.72
CA LEU A 3 53.43 35.17 22.52
C LEU A 3 52.66 34.52 21.32
N ILE A 4 52.24 35.11 20.18
CA ILE A 4 52.49 36.37 19.40
C ILE A 4 53.76 36.30 18.51
N HIS A 5 53.79 36.50 17.19
CA HIS A 5 52.79 36.90 16.17
C HIS A 5 52.59 35.73 15.13
N GLY A 6 52.27 35.80 13.83
CA GLY A 6 52.00 36.81 12.77
C GLY A 6 52.25 36.16 11.37
N THR A 7 52.16 36.79 10.18
CA THR A 7 51.52 38.05 9.70
C THR A 7 51.69 38.15 8.16
N GLY A 8 50.77 38.80 7.44
CA GLY A 8 50.87 39.16 6.00
C GLY A 8 49.86 38.40 5.11
N ARG A 9 48.91 39.01 4.37
CA ARG A 9 48.82 40.21 3.49
C ARG A 9 49.38 40.02 2.08
N GLY A 10 48.52 40.18 1.08
CA GLY A 10 48.78 40.27 -0.36
C GLY A 10 47.46 40.31 -1.12
N SER A 11 47.27 41.24 -2.07
CA SER A 11 45.94 41.59 -2.62
C SER A 11 46.00 42.08 -4.08
N ILE A 12 44.82 42.32 -4.68
CA ILE A 12 44.51 43.29 -5.78
C ILE A 12 44.37 42.76 -7.24
N VAL A 13 43.37 43.35 -7.94
CA VAL A 13 42.83 43.26 -9.33
C VAL A 13 42.21 41.97 -9.92
N SER A 14 41.11 42.22 -10.65
CA SER A 14 40.49 41.42 -11.75
C SER A 14 40.78 42.16 -13.10
N PRO A 15 40.12 41.95 -14.28
CA PRO A 15 38.93 41.16 -14.64
C PRO A 15 39.12 40.27 -15.91
N LEU A 16 38.03 40.02 -16.66
CA LEU A 16 37.87 39.10 -17.81
C LEU A 16 37.74 37.61 -17.38
N GLY A 17 36.80 36.80 -17.91
CA GLY A 17 35.66 37.11 -18.78
C GLY A 17 34.97 35.84 -19.33
N SER A 18 33.69 35.97 -19.73
CA SER A 18 32.86 35.00 -20.47
C SER A 18 32.29 33.73 -19.77
N THR A 19 31.00 33.47 -20.05
CA THR A 19 30.26 32.17 -20.08
C THR A 19 30.42 31.18 -18.91
N GLY A 20 29.57 31.30 -17.90
CA GLY A 20 29.24 30.18 -16.99
C GLY A 20 28.22 29.23 -17.63
N TRP A 21 28.50 27.92 -17.62
CA TRP A 21 27.58 26.87 -18.09
C TRP A 21 26.70 26.33 -16.96
N GLY A 22 25.60 25.66 -17.33
CA GLY A 22 24.54 25.22 -16.41
C GLY A 22 24.89 24.06 -15.48
N GLU A 23 23.99 23.82 -14.51
CA GLU A 23 24.16 22.88 -13.40
C GLU A 23 24.22 21.39 -13.81
N PRO A 24 24.97 20.54 -13.07
CA PRO A 24 24.98 19.10 -13.28
C PRO A 24 23.71 18.43 -12.70
N GLY A 25 22.89 17.84 -13.56
CA GLY A 25 21.71 17.08 -13.14
C GLY A 25 22.04 15.77 -12.37
N PRO A 26 21.09 15.24 -11.57
CA PRO A 26 21.34 14.12 -10.68
C PRO A 26 21.50 12.78 -11.43
N GLY A 27 22.71 12.23 -11.39
CA GLY A 27 22.94 10.81 -11.71
C GLY A 27 22.40 9.90 -10.61
N ILE A 28 21.87 8.73 -10.99
CA ILE A 28 21.44 7.68 -10.06
C ILE A 28 22.19 6.40 -10.44
N ASP A 29 23.05 5.91 -9.56
CA ASP A 29 23.77 4.65 -9.75
C ASP A 29 22.82 3.44 -9.68
N GLY A 30 22.89 2.58 -10.71
CA GLY A 30 22.11 1.35 -10.77
C GLY A 30 22.78 0.21 -10.03
N VAL A 31 22.37 -0.04 -8.77
CA VAL A 31 22.87 -1.18 -8.00
C VAL A 31 22.33 -2.50 -8.56
N VAL A 32 23.20 -3.27 -9.21
CA VAL A 32 22.91 -4.66 -9.62
C VAL A 32 23.26 -5.60 -8.47
N VAL A 33 22.24 -6.26 -7.89
CA VAL A 33 22.42 -7.22 -6.80
C VAL A 33 22.44 -8.64 -7.36
N THR A 34 23.62 -9.24 -7.45
CA THR A 34 23.78 -10.67 -7.76
C THR A 34 23.63 -11.50 -6.49
N VAL A 35 22.59 -12.32 -6.41
CA VAL A 35 22.33 -13.19 -5.25
C VAL A 35 22.83 -14.60 -5.54
N TRP A 36 23.70 -15.12 -4.68
CA TRP A 36 24.05 -16.54 -4.63
C TRP A 36 23.27 -17.23 -3.51
N VAL A 37 22.79 -18.44 -3.75
CA VAL A 37 22.10 -19.28 -2.75
C VAL A 37 22.81 -20.62 -2.68
N THR A 38 23.44 -20.92 -1.55
CA THR A 38 24.02 -22.24 -1.27
C THR A 38 23.00 -23.07 -0.50
N VAL A 39 22.56 -24.19 -1.08
CA VAL A 39 21.70 -25.17 -0.38
C VAL A 39 22.61 -26.17 0.33
N LEU A 40 22.62 -26.15 1.66
CA LEU A 40 23.31 -27.15 2.48
C LEU A 40 22.35 -28.30 2.82
N SER A 41 22.48 -29.41 2.12
CA SER A 41 21.83 -30.67 2.48
C SER A 41 22.60 -31.35 3.61
N VAL A 42 22.10 -31.26 4.85
CA VAL A 42 22.64 -32.04 5.98
C VAL A 42 22.08 -33.46 5.89
N GLY A 43 22.88 -34.38 5.36
CA GLY A 43 22.58 -35.81 5.41
C GLY A 43 22.78 -36.35 6.83
N VAL A 44 21.72 -36.91 7.42
CA VAL A 44 21.82 -37.72 8.64
C VAL A 44 22.19 -39.15 8.22
N ALA A 45 23.23 -39.72 8.83
CA ALA A 45 23.67 -41.08 8.50
C ALA A 45 22.69 -42.13 9.04
N GLU A 46 22.37 -43.13 8.23
CA GLU A 46 21.55 -44.27 8.66
C GLU A 46 22.38 -45.22 9.56
N SER A 47 21.82 -45.58 10.71
CA SER A 47 22.40 -46.59 11.61
C SER A 47 21.75 -47.95 11.40
N VAL A 48 22.56 -48.98 11.16
CA VAL A 48 22.12 -50.37 10.92
C VAL A 48 21.44 -50.96 12.17
N PRO A 49 20.29 -51.65 12.05
CA PRO A 49 19.55 -52.19 13.19
C PRO A 49 20.08 -53.55 13.71
N GLY A 50 20.15 -53.69 15.03
CA GLY A 50 20.27 -54.98 15.75
C GLY A 50 18.91 -55.41 16.37
N PRO A 51 18.69 -56.72 16.64
CA PRO A 51 17.34 -57.23 16.92
C PRO A 51 16.98 -57.41 18.42
N ARG A 52 15.69 -57.21 18.74
CA ARG A 52 14.95 -57.63 19.96
C ARG A 52 15.30 -56.85 21.26
N SER A 53 14.38 -56.56 22.19
CA SER A 53 12.92 -56.82 22.29
C SER A 53 12.26 -56.02 23.45
N VAL A 54 10.91 -56.11 23.57
CA VAL A 54 10.02 -55.63 24.66
C VAL A 54 9.59 -54.15 24.58
N PRO A 55 8.27 -53.82 24.70
CA PRO A 55 7.74 -52.46 24.56
C PRO A 55 7.31 -51.78 25.88
N GLN A 56 7.40 -50.45 25.95
CA GLN A 56 6.56 -49.59 26.79
C GLN A 56 6.30 -48.22 26.11
N PRO A 57 5.23 -47.50 26.49
CA PRO A 57 4.64 -46.45 25.63
C PRO A 57 5.10 -45.03 25.93
N ARG A 58 5.21 -44.15 24.91
CA ARG A 58 5.15 -42.69 25.08
C ARG A 58 4.95 -41.86 23.80
N ALA A 59 4.27 -40.73 24.01
CA ALA A 59 4.46 -39.42 23.37
C ALA A 59 4.09 -39.18 21.89
N ASN A 60 3.58 -37.97 21.65
CA ASN A 60 3.16 -37.42 20.36
C ASN A 60 4.32 -37.33 19.35
N SER A 61 4.01 -37.55 18.07
CA SER A 61 4.95 -37.40 16.96
C SER A 61 5.22 -35.92 16.61
N THR A 62 6.29 -35.35 17.17
CA THR A 62 6.89 -34.12 16.62
C THR A 62 7.65 -34.43 15.32
N HIS A 63 7.12 -34.01 14.18
CA HIS A 63 7.89 -33.97 12.94
C HIS A 63 9.00 -32.89 13.04
N PRO A 64 10.23 -33.16 12.58
CA PRO A 64 11.30 -32.16 12.59
C PRO A 64 11.02 -31.05 11.57
N ALA A 65 11.10 -29.79 12.00
CA ALA A 65 10.91 -28.64 11.13
C ALA A 65 12.22 -28.27 10.42
N THR A 66 12.25 -28.41 9.09
CA THR A 66 13.41 -27.99 8.26
C THR A 66 13.53 -26.47 8.23
N ILE A 67 14.47 -25.92 9.02
CA ILE A 67 14.78 -24.49 9.02
C ILE A 67 15.68 -24.15 7.83
N VAL A 68 15.13 -23.46 6.84
CA VAL A 68 15.90 -22.93 5.70
C VAL A 68 16.44 -21.53 6.04
N ALA A 69 17.71 -21.46 6.46
CA ALA A 69 18.40 -20.19 6.70
C ALA A 69 18.89 -19.59 5.37
N VAL A 70 18.56 -18.32 5.10
CA VAL A 70 19.00 -17.60 3.90
C VAL A 70 19.96 -16.48 4.31
N ILE A 71 21.26 -16.70 4.09
CA ILE A 71 22.31 -15.72 4.38
C ILE A 71 22.58 -14.89 3.12
N ILE A 72 22.37 -13.58 3.20
CA ILE A 72 22.65 -12.62 2.12
C ILE A 72 23.99 -11.95 2.39
N ARG A 73 24.91 -11.98 1.42
CA ARG A 73 26.23 -11.34 1.52
C ARG A 73 26.49 -10.50 0.26
N ILE A 74 26.87 -9.23 0.44
CA ILE A 74 26.99 -8.25 -0.65
C ILE A 74 28.48 -7.90 -0.83
N PRO A 75 29.10 -8.22 -1.98
CA PRO A 75 30.43 -7.73 -2.33
C PRO A 75 30.36 -6.35 -3.01
N PHE A 76 31.38 -5.51 -2.80
CA PHE A 76 31.51 -4.18 -3.41
C PHE A 76 32.60 -4.21 -4.48
N GLN A 77 32.30 -3.79 -5.72
CA GLN A 77 33.31 -3.67 -6.79
C GLN A 77 33.11 -2.39 -7.63
N ARG A 78 34.22 -1.77 -8.01
CA ARG A 78 34.28 -0.58 -8.88
C ARG A 78 34.10 -0.98 -10.35
N ILE A 79 33.35 -0.20 -11.11
CA ILE A 79 33.28 -0.29 -12.57
C ILE A 79 34.37 0.60 -13.18
N ALA A 80 35.22 0.04 -14.04
CA ALA A 80 36.13 0.80 -14.89
C ALA A 80 35.43 1.22 -16.19
N ARG A 81 35.73 2.42 -16.70
CA ARG A 81 35.24 2.90 -18.01
C ARG A 81 36.24 2.56 -19.10
N THR A 82 35.76 2.02 -20.22
CA THR A 82 36.49 1.99 -21.50
C THR A 82 35.75 2.82 -22.53
N CYS A 83 36.47 3.77 -23.16
CA CYS A 83 35.96 4.53 -24.30
C CYS A 83 36.25 3.77 -25.61
N GLY A 84 35.36 3.87 -26.59
CA GLY A 84 35.56 3.33 -27.93
C GLY A 84 34.91 4.24 -28.98
N SER A 85 35.73 4.82 -29.86
CA SER A 85 35.32 5.71 -30.96
C SER A 85 35.41 4.98 -32.31
N GLY A 86 34.56 5.30 -33.29
CA GLY A 86 34.69 4.66 -34.61
C GLY A 86 33.62 4.87 -35.68
N HIS A 87 33.60 6.06 -36.29
CA HIS A 87 33.31 6.28 -37.72
C HIS A 87 31.94 5.85 -38.34
N ALA A 88 31.74 6.22 -39.61
CA ALA A 88 30.45 6.18 -40.31
C ALA A 88 30.56 5.56 -41.73
N ALA A 89 29.43 5.09 -42.29
CA ALA A 89 29.32 4.54 -43.64
C ALA A 89 28.02 4.98 -44.35
N ARG A 90 27.94 4.80 -45.68
CA ARG A 90 26.91 5.39 -46.57
C ARG A 90 25.69 4.48 -46.86
N ARG A 91 24.66 5.11 -47.43
CA ARG A 91 23.47 4.53 -48.14
C ARG A 91 23.88 3.36 -49.07
N ARG A 92 23.05 2.32 -49.31
CA ARG A 92 21.75 2.38 -50.03
C ARG A 92 20.81 1.18 -49.74
N SER A 93 19.61 1.30 -50.31
CA SER A 93 18.44 0.40 -50.38
C SER A 93 18.64 -1.08 -50.69
N THR A 94 17.76 -1.91 -50.10
CA THR A 94 16.86 -2.81 -50.85
C THR A 94 15.53 -3.00 -50.08
N LEU A 95 14.43 -3.21 -50.81
CA LEU A 95 13.18 -3.76 -50.28
C LEU A 95 13.21 -5.28 -50.42
N ASP A 96 12.94 -5.99 -49.32
CA ASP A 96 12.11 -7.21 -49.22
C ASP A 96 12.43 -7.94 -47.90
N ARG A 97 11.48 -7.96 -46.96
CA ARG A 97 11.43 -8.92 -45.84
C ARG A 97 9.99 -9.20 -45.44
N THR A 98 9.62 -10.48 -45.48
CA THR A 98 8.37 -11.00 -44.93
C THR A 98 8.23 -10.72 -43.42
N PRO A 99 7.01 -10.53 -42.89
CA PRO A 99 6.80 -10.26 -41.47
C PRO A 99 7.17 -11.49 -40.61
N PRO A 100 7.93 -11.31 -39.51
CA PRO A 100 8.35 -12.43 -38.67
C PRO A 100 7.14 -13.06 -37.95
N ARG A 101 6.97 -14.38 -38.11
CA ARG A 101 5.92 -15.15 -37.42
C ARG A 101 6.04 -14.98 -35.90
N PHE A 102 4.98 -14.48 -35.28
CA PHE A 102 4.96 -14.13 -33.85
C PHE A 102 4.93 -15.39 -32.97
N ARG A 103 6.11 -15.92 -32.61
CA ARG A 103 6.22 -16.94 -31.55
C ARG A 103 5.96 -16.28 -30.19
N PRO A 104 5.00 -16.76 -29.37
CA PRO A 104 4.85 -16.26 -28.00
C PRO A 104 6.11 -16.57 -27.20
N ARG A 105 6.65 -15.57 -26.48
CA ARG A 105 7.75 -15.80 -25.54
C ARG A 105 7.23 -16.63 -24.36
N PRO A 106 8.03 -17.59 -23.83
CA PRO A 106 7.71 -18.23 -22.57
C PRO A 106 7.64 -17.20 -21.44
N GLN A 107 6.78 -17.45 -20.45
CA GLN A 107 6.67 -16.60 -19.26
C GLN A 107 8.01 -16.57 -18.52
N SER A 108 8.55 -15.37 -18.25
CA SER A 108 9.87 -15.25 -17.64
C SER A 108 9.86 -15.70 -16.18
N GLU A 109 10.98 -16.25 -15.71
CA GLU A 109 11.13 -16.80 -14.36
C GLU A 109 10.82 -15.77 -13.27
N GLN A 110 11.07 -14.49 -13.55
CA GLN A 110 10.68 -13.34 -12.72
C GLN A 110 9.21 -13.39 -12.27
N GLN A 111 8.31 -13.92 -13.11
CA GLN A 111 6.88 -14.03 -12.82
C GLN A 111 6.53 -15.27 -11.95
N ARG A 112 7.38 -16.32 -11.98
CA ARG A 112 7.32 -17.43 -11.02
C ARG A 112 7.83 -16.98 -9.65
N TRP A 113 8.99 -16.31 -9.60
CA TRP A 113 9.59 -15.82 -8.35
C TRP A 113 8.70 -14.81 -7.62
N SER A 114 8.05 -13.88 -8.33
CA SER A 114 7.09 -12.95 -7.71
C SER A 114 5.84 -13.64 -7.14
N THR A 115 5.47 -14.81 -7.67
CA THR A 115 4.34 -15.61 -7.16
C THR A 115 4.72 -16.32 -5.86
N VAL A 116 5.91 -16.94 -5.78
CA VAL A 116 6.40 -17.60 -4.55
C VAL A 116 6.61 -16.59 -3.43
N LEU A 117 7.30 -15.47 -3.69
CA LEU A 117 7.52 -14.43 -2.69
C LEU A 117 6.20 -13.80 -2.22
N ARG A 118 5.23 -13.62 -3.12
CA ARG A 118 3.86 -13.20 -2.75
C ARG A 118 3.21 -14.23 -1.82
N GLN A 119 3.27 -15.52 -2.13
CA GLN A 119 2.65 -16.56 -1.29
C GLN A 119 3.26 -16.59 0.12
N VAL A 120 4.59 -16.51 0.23
CA VAL A 120 5.30 -16.43 1.52
C VAL A 120 4.88 -15.19 2.31
N LEU A 121 4.89 -14.00 1.69
CA LEU A 121 4.49 -12.76 2.39
C LEU A 121 3.00 -12.75 2.81
N PHE A 122 2.10 -13.33 1.99
CA PHE A 122 0.68 -13.47 2.38
C PHE A 122 0.46 -14.57 3.43
N ALA A 123 1.30 -15.59 3.52
CA ALA A 123 1.26 -16.59 4.58
C ALA A 123 1.73 -15.98 5.92
N LEU A 124 2.88 -15.28 5.91
CA LEU A 124 3.42 -14.57 7.08
C LEU A 124 2.44 -13.51 7.61
N ALA A 125 1.73 -12.80 6.73
CA ALA A 125 0.70 -11.84 7.10
C ALA A 125 -0.61 -12.47 7.64
N ARG A 126 -0.72 -13.80 7.71
CA ARG A 126 -1.89 -14.55 8.23
C ARG A 126 -1.53 -15.48 9.39
N SER A 127 -0.25 -15.65 9.72
CA SER A 127 0.20 -16.48 10.83
C SER A 127 0.47 -15.63 12.08
N GLY A 128 -0.49 -15.55 13.01
CA GLY A 128 -0.30 -14.86 14.30
C GLY A 128 0.90 -15.38 15.11
N ARG A 129 1.34 -16.63 14.87
CA ARG A 129 2.57 -17.20 15.44
C ARG A 129 3.88 -16.53 14.95
N ALA A 130 3.85 -15.63 13.97
CA ALA A 130 5.01 -14.84 13.55
C ALA A 130 5.38 -13.72 14.56
N GLU A 131 4.48 -13.39 15.49
CA GLU A 131 4.62 -12.28 16.44
C GLU A 131 5.71 -12.51 17.50
N VAL A 132 6.02 -13.77 17.84
CA VAL A 132 6.94 -14.14 18.93
C VAL A 132 8.33 -14.61 18.43
N ALA A 133 8.49 -14.84 17.12
CA ALA A 133 9.77 -15.21 16.49
C ALA A 133 10.46 -14.03 15.77
N ALA A 134 10.16 -12.79 16.21
CA ALA A 134 10.42 -11.56 15.47
C ALA A 134 11.86 -11.00 15.59
N THR A 135 12.84 -11.77 16.08
CA THR A 135 14.26 -11.38 16.07
C THR A 135 14.91 -11.39 14.68
N SER A 136 14.18 -11.85 13.64
CA SER A 136 14.64 -11.94 12.25
C SER A 136 13.70 -11.25 11.26
N PHE A 137 13.33 -9.99 11.52
CA PHE A 137 12.62 -9.17 10.52
C PHE A 137 13.43 -9.07 9.21
N PRO A 138 12.83 -9.28 8.02
CA PRO A 138 13.50 -8.97 6.77
C PRO A 138 13.85 -7.46 6.73
N PRO A 139 15.10 -7.06 6.44
CA PRO A 139 15.50 -5.64 6.49
C PRO A 139 14.65 -4.71 5.61
N SER A 140 14.07 -5.23 4.52
CA SER A 140 13.14 -4.53 3.64
C SER A 140 11.80 -4.16 4.28
N VAL A 141 11.34 -4.91 5.30
CA VAL A 141 10.12 -4.58 6.05
C VAL A 141 10.43 -3.52 7.10
N GLN A 142 11.54 -3.65 7.83
CA GLN A 142 11.97 -2.64 8.81
C GLN A 142 12.28 -1.30 8.13
N ALA A 143 12.94 -1.31 6.96
CA ALA A 143 13.16 -0.12 6.15
C ALA A 143 11.85 0.55 5.65
N ALA A 144 10.74 -0.19 5.60
CA ALA A 144 9.42 0.33 5.22
C ALA A 144 8.60 0.90 6.40
N ARG A 145 9.12 0.84 7.65
CA ARG A 145 8.45 1.34 8.86
C ARG A 145 8.08 2.84 8.78
N HIS A 146 8.82 3.64 8.02
CA HIS A 146 8.51 5.05 7.70
C HIS A 146 7.15 5.29 7.00
N ARG A 147 6.43 4.23 6.62
CA ARG A 147 5.09 4.31 6.01
C ARG A 147 3.96 4.18 7.03
N ILE A 148 4.30 4.05 8.31
CA ILE A 148 3.40 4.06 9.46
C ILE A 148 3.70 5.34 10.25
N ALA A 149 2.69 6.00 10.83
CA ALA A 149 2.92 7.20 11.65
C ALA A 149 3.70 6.89 12.94
N GLY A 150 3.36 5.75 13.55
CA GLY A 150 3.87 5.21 14.80
C GLY A 150 2.86 4.21 15.37
N ASP A 151 2.94 3.92 16.67
CA ASP A 151 2.11 2.90 17.32
C ASP A 151 0.97 3.49 18.17
N THR A 152 0.96 4.81 18.37
CA THR A 152 0.00 5.52 19.24
C THR A 152 -0.95 6.45 18.46
N PRO A 153 -2.09 6.85 19.04
CA PRO A 153 -2.90 7.95 18.50
C PRO A 153 -2.13 9.27 18.43
N ASP A 154 -1.20 9.54 19.35
CA ASP A 154 -0.41 10.77 19.37
C ASP A 154 0.58 10.86 18.21
N ASP A 155 1.15 9.72 17.78
CA ASP A 155 1.90 9.63 16.53
C ASP A 155 1.05 9.99 15.31
N ALA A 156 -0.20 9.51 15.29
CA ALA A 156 -1.14 9.80 14.22
C ALA A 156 -1.52 11.30 14.21
N VAL A 157 -1.72 11.92 15.37
CA VAL A 157 -1.97 13.37 15.52
C VAL A 157 -0.77 14.20 15.07
N ARG A 158 0.45 13.82 15.43
CA ARG A 158 1.68 14.48 14.96
C ARG A 158 1.77 14.46 13.44
N VAL A 159 1.62 13.28 12.82
CA VAL A 159 1.63 13.13 11.36
C VAL A 159 0.45 13.86 10.71
N ALA A 160 -0.70 13.94 11.36
CA ALA A 160 -1.84 14.70 10.87
C ALA A 160 -1.51 16.20 10.75
N ARG A 161 -0.82 16.77 11.75
CA ARG A 161 -0.36 18.17 11.73
C ARG A 161 0.62 18.42 10.58
N GLU A 162 1.67 17.59 10.47
CA GLU A 162 2.67 17.64 9.39
C GLU A 162 2.05 17.61 7.98
N LEU A 163 0.94 16.88 7.81
CA LEU A 163 0.23 16.74 6.54
C LEU A 163 -0.71 17.92 6.27
N ARG A 164 -1.44 18.40 7.28
CA ARG A 164 -2.34 19.56 7.16
C ARG A 164 -1.58 20.84 6.86
N GLU A 165 -0.43 21.06 7.52
CA GLU A 165 0.51 22.15 7.23
C GLU A 165 1.03 22.10 5.78
N ALA A 166 1.14 20.90 5.20
CA ALA A 166 1.49 20.69 3.79
C ALA A 166 0.30 20.75 2.81
N GLY A 167 -0.87 21.23 3.26
CA GLY A 167 -2.08 21.38 2.44
C GLY A 167 -2.81 20.06 2.12
N LEU A 168 -2.56 18.99 2.86
CA LEU A 168 -3.11 17.66 2.60
C LEU A 168 -4.25 17.32 3.58
N ALA A 169 -5.33 16.76 3.05
CA ALA A 169 -6.35 16.11 3.88
C ALA A 169 -5.77 14.80 4.46
N VAL A 170 -6.31 14.35 5.59
CA VAL A 170 -5.81 13.17 6.31
C VAL A 170 -6.92 12.14 6.47
N GLY A 171 -6.60 10.87 6.31
CA GLY A 171 -7.47 9.78 6.71
C GLY A 171 -6.66 8.72 7.46
N PHE A 172 -7.22 8.10 8.48
CA PHE A 172 -6.52 7.16 9.34
C PHE A 172 -6.89 5.72 9.02
N HIS A 173 -6.06 4.79 9.46
CA HIS A 173 -6.33 3.35 9.45
C HIS A 173 -5.64 2.70 10.65
N HIS A 174 -6.44 2.31 11.65
CA HIS A 174 -5.92 1.65 12.84
C HIS A 174 -5.41 0.24 12.52
N LEU A 175 -4.23 -0.08 13.03
CA LEU A 175 -3.56 -1.37 12.94
C LEU A 175 -3.64 -2.09 14.28
N GLY A 176 -4.86 -2.50 14.63
CA GLY A 176 -5.14 -3.42 15.72
C GLY A 176 -4.93 -4.90 15.34
N PRO A 177 -5.07 -5.83 16.30
CA PRO A 177 -5.03 -7.28 16.06
C PRO A 177 -6.17 -7.79 15.15
N GLU A 178 -6.19 -9.10 14.88
CA GLU A 178 -7.41 -9.76 14.38
C GLU A 178 -8.39 -9.94 15.56
N VAL A 179 -9.66 -9.60 15.32
CA VAL A 179 -10.72 -9.66 16.33
C VAL A 179 -11.40 -11.02 16.27
N THR A 180 -11.35 -11.74 17.39
CA THR A 180 -11.88 -13.12 17.54
C THR A 180 -12.94 -13.24 18.63
N ASP A 181 -13.13 -12.22 19.46
CA ASP A 181 -14.18 -12.13 20.48
C ASP A 181 -14.72 -10.69 20.60
N GLU A 182 -15.77 -10.52 21.40
CA GLU A 182 -16.41 -9.23 21.68
C GLU A 182 -15.47 -8.23 22.37
N ARG A 183 -14.51 -8.72 23.17
CA ARG A 183 -13.54 -7.89 23.89
C ARG A 183 -12.53 -7.26 22.93
N GLY A 184 -12.16 -7.97 21.88
CA GLY A 184 -11.36 -7.47 20.76
C GLY A 184 -12.11 -6.42 19.94
N ALA A 185 -13.41 -6.61 19.69
CA ALA A 185 -14.23 -5.63 18.97
C ALA A 185 -14.37 -4.32 19.77
N GLU A 186 -14.68 -4.43 21.05
CA GLU A 186 -14.74 -3.31 21.98
C GLU A 186 -13.35 -2.62 22.16
N ALA A 187 -12.25 -3.37 22.08
CA ALA A 187 -10.91 -2.78 22.09
C ALA A 187 -10.59 -1.96 20.82
N GLU A 188 -11.00 -2.42 19.63
CA GLU A 188 -10.92 -1.62 18.39
C GLU A 188 -11.80 -0.36 18.51
N VAL A 189 -13.03 -0.45 19.00
CA VAL A 189 -13.91 0.72 19.21
C VAL A 189 -13.23 1.76 20.11
N ARG A 190 -12.70 1.35 21.28
CA ARG A 190 -11.97 2.28 22.16
C ARG A 190 -10.73 2.89 21.51
N ALA A 191 -10.00 2.15 20.67
CA ALA A 191 -8.85 2.69 19.94
C ALA A 191 -9.27 3.77 18.91
N GLN A 192 -10.40 3.56 18.21
CA GLN A 192 -10.95 4.53 17.26
C GLN A 192 -11.48 5.78 17.98
N LEU A 193 -12.20 5.62 19.10
CA LEU A 193 -12.65 6.74 19.94
C LEU A 193 -11.47 7.55 20.47
N ALA A 194 -10.44 6.89 21.03
CA ALA A 194 -9.24 7.57 21.52
C ALA A 194 -8.48 8.35 20.43
N LEU A 195 -8.50 7.89 19.17
CA LEU A 195 -7.99 8.68 18.04
C LEU A 195 -8.87 9.91 17.77
N ILE A 196 -10.19 9.76 17.75
CA ILE A 196 -11.14 10.86 17.49
C ILE A 196 -11.00 11.94 18.58
N ASP A 197 -10.97 11.56 19.86
CA ASP A 197 -10.77 12.47 20.99
C ASP A 197 -9.46 13.26 20.87
N ARG A 198 -8.36 12.58 20.51
CA ARG A 198 -7.04 13.20 20.33
C ARG A 198 -6.96 14.12 19.11
N LEU A 199 -7.69 13.79 18.03
CA LEU A 199 -7.84 14.68 16.87
C LEU A 199 -8.72 15.89 17.19
N ALA A 200 -9.79 15.72 17.98
CA ALA A 200 -10.69 16.79 18.39
C ALA A 200 -9.97 17.78 19.32
N GLY A 201 -9.32 17.29 20.38
CA GLY A 201 -8.51 18.11 21.30
C GLY A 201 -7.30 18.80 20.64
N ALA A 202 -6.85 18.32 19.48
CA ALA A 202 -5.81 18.94 18.68
C ALA A 202 -6.34 19.91 17.58
N GLY A 203 -7.66 20.02 17.40
CA GLY A 203 -8.28 20.82 16.33
C GLY A 203 -8.14 20.23 14.91
N LEU A 204 -7.82 18.94 14.79
CA LEU A 204 -7.48 18.26 13.53
C LEU A 204 -8.54 17.27 13.01
N ALA A 205 -9.61 17.03 13.79
CA ALA A 205 -10.70 16.12 13.42
C ALA A 205 -11.54 16.61 12.23
N ALA A 206 -11.78 17.91 12.10
CA ALA A 206 -12.62 18.49 11.05
C ALA A 206 -12.13 18.11 9.63
N GLY A 207 -12.95 17.36 8.89
CA GLY A 207 -12.61 16.83 7.56
C GLY A 207 -11.52 15.76 7.54
N ALA A 208 -11.16 15.15 8.68
CA ALA A 208 -10.41 13.90 8.72
C ALA A 208 -11.32 12.71 8.34
N ASP A 209 -10.75 11.56 7.96
CA ASP A 209 -11.53 10.36 7.57
C ASP A 209 -11.08 9.11 8.33
N ILE A 210 -11.97 8.50 9.09
CA ILE A 210 -11.71 7.31 9.92
C ILE A 210 -12.03 6.04 9.12
N ALA A 211 -11.03 5.18 8.86
CA ALA A 211 -11.25 3.90 8.18
C ALA A 211 -11.55 2.76 9.15
N LEU A 212 -12.81 2.28 9.15
CA LEU A 212 -13.26 1.13 9.93
C LEU A 212 -13.10 -0.19 9.15
N ARG A 213 -13.00 -1.31 9.87
CA ARG A 213 -13.01 -2.67 9.32
C ARG A 213 -14.24 -3.43 9.84
N PRO A 214 -15.17 -3.91 8.99
CA PRO A 214 -16.25 -4.80 9.40
C PRO A 214 -15.78 -5.95 10.31
N SER A 215 -14.67 -6.61 9.95
CA SER A 215 -14.09 -7.71 10.73
C SER A 215 -13.72 -7.31 12.16
N ALA A 216 -13.22 -6.07 12.36
CA ALA A 216 -12.76 -5.58 13.65
C ALA A 216 -13.88 -4.98 14.52
N LEU A 217 -15.06 -4.73 13.93
CA LEU A 217 -16.25 -4.29 14.67
C LEU A 217 -17.10 -5.45 15.22
N GLY A 218 -16.83 -6.68 14.77
CA GLY A 218 -17.50 -7.90 15.26
C GLY A 218 -18.26 -8.71 14.21
N VAL A 219 -18.31 -8.31 12.93
CA VAL A 219 -19.11 -8.96 11.86
C VAL A 219 -18.80 -10.45 11.66
N ARG A 220 -17.64 -10.94 12.11
CA ARG A 220 -17.23 -12.35 12.01
C ARG A 220 -17.45 -13.18 13.30
N LEU A 221 -17.99 -12.59 14.35
CA LEU A 221 -18.18 -13.27 15.63
C LEU A 221 -19.35 -14.26 15.57
N PRO A 222 -19.27 -15.43 16.23
CA PRO A 222 -20.33 -16.43 16.19
C PRO A 222 -21.50 -16.06 17.12
N GLY A 223 -22.67 -15.82 16.54
CA GLY A 223 -23.92 -15.57 17.26
C GLY A 223 -25.09 -15.43 16.28
N ARG A 224 -26.33 -15.56 16.75
CA ARG A 224 -27.53 -15.34 15.90
C ARG A 224 -27.72 -13.89 15.48
N ASP A 225 -27.18 -12.96 16.26
CA ASP A 225 -27.41 -11.52 16.12
C ASP A 225 -26.12 -10.73 15.82
N ALA A 226 -25.03 -11.38 15.35
CA ALA A 226 -23.69 -10.78 15.25
C ALA A 226 -23.59 -9.48 14.43
N GLU A 227 -24.55 -9.22 13.53
CA GLU A 227 -24.67 -7.97 12.78
C GLU A 227 -25.09 -6.78 13.68
N ARG A 228 -25.86 -7.02 14.75
CA ARG A 228 -26.31 -5.98 15.70
C ARG A 228 -25.14 -5.41 16.53
N PRO A 229 -24.33 -6.18 17.28
CA PRO A 229 -23.16 -5.64 17.97
C PRO A 229 -22.17 -4.95 17.02
N ALA A 230 -22.03 -5.44 15.79
CA ALA A 230 -21.20 -4.79 14.78
C ALA A 230 -21.76 -3.43 14.32
N ASN A 231 -23.08 -3.30 14.23
CA ASN A 231 -23.76 -2.03 13.98
C ASN A 231 -23.64 -1.08 15.18
N ASP A 232 -23.95 -1.53 16.40
CA ASP A 232 -23.83 -0.76 17.64
C ASP A 232 -22.41 -0.21 17.82
N ASN A 233 -21.39 -1.04 17.57
CA ASN A 233 -19.98 -0.66 17.59
C ASN A 233 -19.63 0.37 16.49
N ALA A 234 -20.20 0.24 15.29
CA ALA A 234 -20.00 1.20 14.22
C ALA A 234 -20.67 2.54 14.52
N ALA A 235 -21.91 2.53 15.03
CA ALA A 235 -22.70 3.69 15.39
C ALA A 235 -22.00 4.52 16.47
N ARG A 236 -21.47 3.88 17.51
CA ARG A 236 -20.65 4.54 18.56
C ARG A 236 -19.46 5.32 17.98
N VAL A 237 -18.76 4.76 16.99
CA VAL A 237 -17.63 5.45 16.35
C VAL A 237 -18.11 6.51 15.35
N CYS A 238 -19.24 6.31 14.67
CA CYS A 238 -19.85 7.32 13.81
C CYS A 238 -20.29 8.55 14.61
N ALA A 239 -21.01 8.37 15.72
CA ALA A 239 -21.45 9.44 16.62
C ALA A 239 -20.28 10.35 17.04
N ALA A 240 -19.18 9.74 17.50
CA ALA A 240 -17.97 10.49 17.88
C ALA A 240 -17.30 11.17 16.67
N ALA A 241 -17.14 10.46 15.55
CA ALA A 241 -16.46 11.00 14.36
C ALA A 241 -17.21 12.19 13.76
N PHE A 242 -18.51 12.02 13.47
CA PHE A 242 -19.32 13.09 12.90
C PHE A 242 -19.55 14.24 13.89
N GLY A 243 -19.69 13.95 15.20
CA GLY A 243 -19.72 14.98 16.25
C GLY A 243 -18.43 15.82 16.33
N ALA A 244 -17.28 15.24 16.00
CA ALA A 244 -16.00 15.93 15.87
C ALA A 244 -15.73 16.52 14.46
N GLY A 245 -16.71 16.47 13.54
CA GLY A 245 -16.59 16.95 12.17
C GLY A 245 -15.73 16.08 11.24
N ALA A 246 -15.39 14.86 11.63
CA ALA A 246 -14.71 13.88 10.79
C ALA A 246 -15.72 13.02 9.99
N THR A 247 -15.26 12.38 8.91
CA THR A 247 -16.03 11.38 8.16
C THR A 247 -15.61 9.95 8.55
N VAL A 248 -16.51 8.98 8.33
CA VAL A 248 -16.21 7.56 8.45
C VAL A 248 -16.28 6.91 7.06
N THR A 249 -15.30 6.07 6.71
CA THR A 249 -15.31 5.26 5.48
C THR A 249 -15.02 3.81 5.79
N PHE A 250 -15.94 2.90 5.44
CA PHE A 250 -15.73 1.46 5.58
C PHE A 250 -14.62 0.96 4.65
N GLY A 251 -13.61 0.34 5.25
CA GLY A 251 -12.43 -0.19 4.59
C GLY A 251 -12.69 -1.51 3.89
N ALA A 252 -12.12 -1.65 2.70
CA ALA A 252 -12.17 -2.86 1.88
C ALA A 252 -11.36 -4.03 2.46
N GLU A 253 -12.03 -5.14 2.72
CA GLU A 253 -11.47 -6.41 3.21
C GLU A 253 -11.61 -7.54 2.16
N GLU A 254 -11.61 -8.80 2.57
CA GLU A 254 -11.86 -9.96 1.71
C GLU A 254 -13.25 -9.95 1.09
N HIS A 255 -13.39 -10.56 -0.10
CA HIS A 255 -14.62 -10.55 -0.90
C HIS A 255 -15.93 -11.03 -0.20
N PRO A 256 -15.93 -11.90 0.84
CA PRO A 256 -17.15 -12.26 1.57
C PRO A 256 -17.65 -11.15 2.51
N LEU A 257 -16.76 -10.29 3.02
CA LEU A 257 -17.10 -9.21 3.96
C LEU A 257 -17.70 -7.97 3.28
N VAL A 258 -17.70 -7.94 1.95
CA VAL A 258 -18.14 -6.78 1.16
C VAL A 258 -19.65 -6.53 1.26
N GLU A 259 -20.49 -7.57 1.28
CA GLU A 259 -21.95 -7.35 1.43
C GLU A 259 -22.31 -6.99 2.88
N PRO A 260 -21.77 -7.65 3.94
CA PRO A 260 -21.89 -7.16 5.31
C PRO A 260 -21.38 -5.72 5.52
N ALA A 261 -20.31 -5.32 4.82
CA ALA A 261 -19.84 -3.94 4.85
C ALA A 261 -20.85 -2.95 4.23
N LEU A 262 -21.54 -3.35 3.15
CA LEU A 262 -22.57 -2.53 2.52
C LEU A 262 -23.85 -2.47 3.34
N ALA A 263 -24.27 -3.56 3.98
CA ALA A 263 -25.39 -3.57 4.92
C ALA A 263 -25.13 -2.64 6.13
N LEU A 264 -23.91 -2.66 6.71
CA LEU A 264 -23.53 -1.68 7.74
C LEU A 264 -23.57 -0.24 7.23
N VAL A 265 -23.06 0.02 6.02
CA VAL A 265 -23.11 1.37 5.42
C VAL A 265 -24.55 1.82 5.18
N GLU A 266 -25.43 0.96 4.69
CA GLU A 266 -26.84 1.26 4.44
C GLU A 266 -27.60 1.58 5.72
N GLU A 267 -27.43 0.78 6.77
CA GLU A 267 -28.06 1.02 8.08
C GLU A 267 -27.57 2.32 8.71
N LEU A 268 -26.25 2.53 8.77
CA LEU A 268 -25.65 3.72 9.39
C LEU A 268 -25.97 5.01 8.62
N ARG A 269 -26.22 4.95 7.30
CA ARG A 269 -26.60 6.11 6.49
C ARG A 269 -27.95 6.72 6.84
N LYS A 270 -28.81 6.01 7.59
CA LYS A 270 -30.10 6.55 8.08
C LYS A 270 -29.90 7.68 9.09
N GLU A 271 -28.83 7.63 9.87
CA GLU A 271 -28.46 8.64 10.88
C GLU A 271 -27.22 9.45 10.44
N TYR A 272 -26.30 8.82 9.71
CA TYR A 272 -25.02 9.39 9.25
C TYR A 272 -24.87 9.30 7.71
N PRO A 273 -25.60 10.10 6.91
CA PRO A 273 -25.60 9.98 5.44
C PRO A 273 -24.21 10.03 4.77
N GLY A 274 -23.25 10.73 5.39
CA GLY A 274 -21.87 10.85 4.90
C GLY A 274 -20.99 9.60 5.08
N VAL A 275 -21.50 8.50 5.64
CA VAL A 275 -20.74 7.25 5.80
C VAL A 275 -20.33 6.69 4.43
N GLY A 276 -19.02 6.53 4.23
CA GLY A 276 -18.42 6.11 2.98
C GLY A 276 -18.28 4.59 2.82
N ALA A 277 -18.40 4.10 1.59
CA ALA A 277 -18.13 2.70 1.22
C ALA A 277 -16.85 2.58 0.38
N THR A 278 -16.05 1.52 0.57
CA THR A 278 -14.93 1.20 -0.36
C THR A 278 -15.33 0.15 -1.39
N VAL A 279 -15.24 0.48 -2.69
CA VAL A 279 -15.40 -0.44 -3.82
C VAL A 279 -14.04 -0.92 -4.33
N GLN A 280 -13.95 -2.21 -4.69
CA GLN A 280 -12.71 -2.88 -5.10
C GLN A 280 -12.79 -3.33 -6.58
N SER A 281 -12.16 -2.60 -7.50
CA SER A 281 -12.33 -2.80 -8.95
C SER A 281 -11.93 -4.18 -9.49
N TYR A 282 -11.12 -4.95 -8.76
CA TYR A 282 -10.81 -6.34 -9.10
C TYR A 282 -12.00 -7.31 -8.96
N LEU A 283 -13.07 -6.95 -8.24
CA LEU A 283 -14.30 -7.75 -8.17
C LEU A 283 -15.13 -7.55 -9.44
N ARG A 284 -15.77 -8.61 -9.94
CA ARG A 284 -16.60 -8.52 -11.16
C ARG A 284 -17.83 -7.62 -10.97
N ARG A 285 -18.46 -7.67 -9.78
CA ARG A 285 -19.60 -6.79 -9.38
C ARG A 285 -19.26 -5.32 -9.14
N ALA A 286 -17.98 -4.93 -9.18
CA ALA A 286 -17.55 -3.60 -8.72
C ALA A 286 -18.20 -2.44 -9.50
N GLN A 287 -18.49 -2.62 -10.79
CA GLN A 287 -19.15 -1.60 -11.60
C GLN A 287 -20.62 -1.39 -11.19
N ASP A 288 -21.31 -2.45 -10.77
CA ASP A 288 -22.71 -2.40 -10.33
C ASP A 288 -22.82 -1.85 -8.91
N GLN A 289 -21.86 -2.19 -8.03
CA GLN A 289 -21.69 -1.53 -6.74
C GLN A 289 -21.44 -0.02 -6.91
N CYS A 290 -20.62 0.39 -7.90
CA CYS A 290 -20.48 1.81 -8.22
C CYS A 290 -21.78 2.46 -8.72
N ARG A 291 -22.64 1.75 -9.47
CA ARG A 291 -23.95 2.28 -9.90
C ARG A 291 -24.89 2.51 -8.71
N ALA A 292 -25.04 1.51 -7.84
CA ALA A 292 -25.87 1.60 -6.64
C ALA A 292 -25.42 2.70 -5.67
N LEU A 293 -24.12 2.99 -5.63
CA LEU A 293 -23.52 3.97 -4.72
C LEU A 293 -23.25 5.36 -5.35
N ALA A 294 -23.64 5.62 -6.60
CA ALA A 294 -23.34 6.86 -7.32
C ALA A 294 -24.27 8.05 -7.00
N GLY A 295 -25.33 7.84 -6.19
CA GLY A 295 -26.29 8.88 -5.81
C GLY A 295 -25.73 9.97 -4.89
N GLU A 296 -26.52 11.02 -4.71
CA GLU A 296 -26.21 12.18 -3.86
C GLU A 296 -25.86 11.78 -2.41
N GLY A 297 -24.99 12.57 -1.75
CA GLY A 297 -24.48 12.31 -0.40
C GLY A 297 -23.52 11.11 -0.28
N SER A 298 -23.54 10.17 -1.21
CA SER A 298 -22.75 8.93 -1.14
C SER A 298 -21.26 9.17 -1.36
N ARG A 299 -20.47 9.05 -0.30
CA ARG A 299 -19.00 9.00 -0.35
C ARG A 299 -18.54 7.60 -0.80
N VAL A 300 -17.81 7.50 -1.92
CA VAL A 300 -17.41 6.19 -2.50
C VAL A 300 -15.92 6.12 -2.81
N ARG A 301 -15.23 5.21 -2.13
CA ARG A 301 -13.79 5.02 -2.24
C ARG A 301 -13.41 3.90 -3.21
N LEU A 302 -12.89 4.26 -4.38
CA LEU A 302 -12.53 3.31 -5.43
C LEU A 302 -11.04 2.95 -5.39
N ARG A 303 -10.75 1.69 -5.03
CA ARG A 303 -9.38 1.11 -5.08
C ARG A 303 -9.33 -0.10 -6.02
N ARG A 304 -8.14 -0.49 -6.51
CA ARG A 304 -7.94 -1.75 -7.25
C ARG A 304 -8.40 -2.98 -6.45
N GLY A 305 -8.10 -3.03 -5.15
CA GLY A 305 -8.18 -4.25 -4.34
C GLY A 305 -6.89 -5.09 -4.43
N GLY A 306 -6.79 -6.16 -3.63
CA GLY A 306 -5.53 -6.92 -3.49
C GLY A 306 -5.64 -8.29 -2.80
N HIS A 307 -6.66 -8.49 -1.97
CA HIS A 307 -6.99 -9.77 -1.32
C HIS A 307 -7.23 -10.90 -2.33
N ASP A 308 -7.17 -12.15 -1.87
CA ASP A 308 -7.46 -13.28 -2.75
C ASP A 308 -8.95 -13.61 -2.82
N ALA A 309 -9.36 -14.13 -3.96
CA ALA A 309 -10.73 -14.45 -4.33
C ALA A 309 -10.70 -15.39 -5.56
N PRO A 310 -11.69 -16.28 -5.76
CA PRO A 310 -11.71 -17.15 -6.93
C PRO A 310 -11.88 -16.35 -8.23
N ALA A 311 -11.43 -16.91 -9.36
CA ALA A 311 -11.50 -16.23 -10.67
C ALA A 311 -12.95 -16.00 -11.18
N SER A 312 -13.92 -16.73 -10.63
CA SER A 312 -15.36 -16.49 -10.80
C SER A 312 -15.81 -15.17 -10.19
N VAL A 313 -15.23 -14.74 -9.06
CA VAL A 313 -15.61 -13.52 -8.33
C VAL A 313 -14.72 -12.33 -8.68
N ALA A 314 -13.43 -12.57 -8.98
CA ALA A 314 -12.44 -11.54 -9.22
C ALA A 314 -11.66 -11.70 -10.53
N PHE A 315 -11.39 -10.57 -11.19
CA PHE A 315 -10.44 -10.45 -12.29
C PHE A 315 -9.02 -10.81 -11.81
N LYS A 316 -8.26 -11.51 -12.66
CA LYS A 316 -6.90 -11.97 -12.33
C LYS A 316 -5.82 -11.26 -13.13
N SER A 317 -6.12 -10.75 -14.34
CA SER A 317 -5.18 -9.94 -15.11
C SER A 317 -5.14 -8.49 -14.61
N PRO A 318 -3.95 -7.89 -14.40
CA PRO A 318 -3.85 -6.45 -14.11
C PRO A 318 -4.56 -5.57 -15.14
N LYS A 319 -4.54 -5.94 -16.43
CA LYS A 319 -5.25 -5.21 -17.50
C LYS A 319 -6.77 -5.24 -17.34
N GLU A 320 -7.33 -6.35 -16.87
CA GLU A 320 -8.77 -6.44 -16.55
C GLU A 320 -9.14 -5.59 -15.33
N ILE A 321 -8.30 -5.63 -14.28
CA ILE A 321 -8.50 -4.85 -13.05
C ILE A 321 -8.44 -3.35 -13.32
N ASP A 322 -7.55 -2.90 -14.21
CA ASP A 322 -7.43 -1.52 -14.65
C ASP A 322 -8.59 -1.09 -15.56
N ALA A 323 -8.98 -1.92 -16.53
CA ALA A 323 -10.18 -1.67 -17.34
C ALA A 323 -11.44 -1.61 -16.47
N SER A 324 -11.52 -2.43 -15.43
CA SER A 324 -12.59 -2.39 -14.42
C SER A 324 -12.53 -1.12 -13.59
N TYR A 325 -11.34 -0.68 -13.16
CA TYR A 325 -11.16 0.59 -12.44
C TYR A 325 -11.68 1.77 -13.25
N VAL A 326 -11.33 1.85 -14.54
CA VAL A 326 -11.80 2.92 -15.43
C VAL A 326 -13.32 2.86 -15.66
N ARG A 327 -13.92 1.66 -15.76
CA ARG A 327 -15.40 1.53 -15.84
C ARG A 327 -16.09 1.98 -14.56
N CYS A 328 -15.57 1.61 -13.39
CA CYS A 328 -16.07 2.04 -12.09
C CYS A 328 -15.96 3.56 -11.92
N LEU A 329 -14.78 4.12 -12.26
CA LEU A 329 -14.48 5.55 -12.17
C LEU A 329 -15.37 6.40 -13.07
N LYS A 330 -15.67 5.94 -14.29
CA LYS A 330 -16.66 6.58 -15.19
C LYS A 330 -18.05 6.68 -14.56
N VAL A 331 -18.52 5.63 -13.89
CA VAL A 331 -19.81 5.63 -13.21
C VAL A 331 -19.82 6.61 -12.02
N LEU A 332 -18.76 6.60 -11.21
CA LEU A 332 -18.70 7.49 -10.03
C LEU A 332 -18.55 8.97 -10.41
N MET A 333 -17.72 9.30 -11.41
CA MET A 333 -17.55 10.69 -11.87
C MET A 333 -18.82 11.27 -12.50
N ALA A 334 -19.61 10.45 -13.20
CA ALA A 334 -20.90 10.85 -13.77
C ALA A 334 -22.08 10.82 -12.77
N GLY A 335 -21.85 10.36 -11.54
CA GLY A 335 -22.86 10.37 -10.47
C GLY A 335 -22.95 11.70 -9.74
N GLN A 336 -23.79 11.77 -8.71
CA GLN A 336 -23.92 12.90 -7.78
C GLN A 336 -23.14 12.69 -6.46
N GLY A 337 -22.69 11.46 -6.19
CA GLY A 337 -21.85 11.15 -5.03
C GLY A 337 -20.44 11.76 -5.11
N HIS A 338 -19.68 11.61 -4.02
CA HIS A 338 -18.31 12.12 -3.86
C HIS A 338 -17.28 10.98 -4.02
N PRO A 339 -16.54 10.90 -5.15
CA PRO A 339 -15.57 9.83 -5.40
C PRO A 339 -14.23 10.07 -4.68
N VAL A 340 -13.75 9.05 -3.96
CA VAL A 340 -12.40 8.99 -3.38
C VAL A 340 -11.52 8.07 -4.26
N VAL A 341 -10.68 8.67 -5.10
CA VAL A 341 -9.85 8.01 -6.11
C VAL A 341 -8.59 7.43 -5.46
N ALA A 342 -8.73 6.26 -4.82
CA ALA A 342 -7.68 5.60 -4.03
C ALA A 342 -6.70 4.80 -4.91
N THR A 343 -5.83 5.52 -5.62
CA THR A 343 -4.77 4.95 -6.47
C THR A 343 -3.49 5.80 -6.46
N GLN A 344 -2.37 5.18 -6.79
CA GLN A 344 -1.06 5.83 -6.92
C GLN A 344 -0.43 5.56 -8.30
N ASP A 345 -1.21 4.95 -9.20
CA ASP A 345 -0.86 4.73 -10.60
C ASP A 345 -1.15 6.00 -11.40
N ARG A 346 -0.11 6.57 -12.02
CA ARG A 346 -0.22 7.85 -12.75
C ARG A 346 -1.29 7.79 -13.84
N CYS A 347 -1.38 6.71 -14.61
CA CYS A 347 -2.35 6.60 -15.69
C CYS A 347 -3.80 6.67 -15.17
N LEU A 348 -4.08 6.07 -14.01
CA LEU A 348 -5.40 6.13 -13.38
C LEU A 348 -5.70 7.51 -12.75
N VAL A 349 -4.67 8.21 -12.25
CA VAL A 349 -4.78 9.62 -11.81
C VAL A 349 -5.07 10.54 -12.98
N ASP A 350 -4.30 10.44 -14.07
CA ASP A 350 -4.45 11.25 -15.28
C ASP A 350 -5.83 11.04 -15.93
N ILE A 351 -6.33 9.79 -15.94
CA ILE A 351 -7.70 9.45 -16.38
C ILE A 351 -8.76 10.03 -15.44
N ALA A 352 -8.54 10.04 -14.12
CA ALA A 352 -9.48 10.63 -13.16
C ALA A 352 -9.59 12.15 -13.35
N SER A 353 -8.48 12.86 -13.54
CA SER A 353 -8.48 14.29 -13.86
C SER A 353 -9.22 14.59 -15.16
N ALA A 354 -9.01 13.78 -16.20
CA ALA A 354 -9.72 13.93 -17.47
C ALA A 354 -11.23 13.66 -17.32
N LEU A 355 -11.64 12.67 -16.51
CA LEU A 355 -13.04 12.38 -16.24
C LEU A 355 -13.70 13.45 -15.37
N ALA A 356 -12.98 14.07 -14.44
CA ALA A 356 -13.51 15.20 -13.66
C ALA A 356 -13.90 16.36 -14.58
N VAL A 357 -13.01 16.76 -15.50
CA VAL A 357 -13.29 17.81 -16.50
C VAL A 357 -14.47 17.44 -17.41
N VAL A 358 -14.54 16.19 -17.88
CA VAL A 358 -15.63 15.72 -18.77
C VAL A 358 -16.99 15.60 -18.08
N ASN A 359 -17.05 15.55 -16.75
CA ASN A 359 -18.29 15.53 -15.96
C ASN A 359 -18.44 16.81 -15.12
N GLU A 360 -17.78 17.91 -15.52
CA GLU A 360 -17.88 19.25 -14.93
C GLU A 360 -17.64 19.31 -13.41
N ARG A 361 -16.91 18.33 -12.85
CA ARG A 361 -16.64 18.21 -11.42
C ARG A 361 -15.69 19.29 -10.93
N ARG A 362 -16.07 19.96 -9.85
CA ARG A 362 -15.23 20.91 -9.10
C ARG A 362 -14.10 20.18 -8.34
N PRO A 363 -13.03 20.89 -7.93
CA PRO A 363 -11.93 20.28 -7.17
C PRO A 363 -12.29 19.74 -5.77
N ASP A 364 -13.47 20.10 -5.25
CA ASP A 364 -14.03 19.66 -3.97
C ASP A 364 -15.12 18.55 -4.11
N ASP A 365 -15.61 18.30 -5.32
CA ASP A 365 -16.60 17.24 -5.59
C ASP A 365 -16.02 15.82 -5.52
N PHE A 366 -14.70 15.69 -5.54
CA PHE A 366 -13.95 14.43 -5.50
C PHE A 366 -12.57 14.62 -4.86
N GLU A 367 -11.97 13.55 -4.35
CA GLU A 367 -10.62 13.59 -3.77
C GLU A 367 -9.73 12.45 -4.29
N PHE A 368 -8.42 12.69 -4.37
CA PHE A 368 -7.42 11.66 -4.62
C PHE A 368 -6.93 11.08 -3.28
N GLU A 369 -6.88 9.75 -3.11
CA GLU A 369 -6.28 9.14 -1.91
C GLU A 369 -4.94 8.45 -2.21
N ALA A 370 -3.88 8.96 -1.56
CA ALA A 370 -2.54 8.37 -1.55
C ALA A 370 -2.22 7.72 -0.20
N ARG A 371 -1.26 6.79 -0.15
CA ARG A 371 -0.75 6.21 1.10
C ARG A 371 0.37 7.06 1.69
N TYR A 372 0.43 7.16 3.02
CA TYR A 372 1.53 7.79 3.75
C TYR A 372 2.89 7.16 3.38
N GLY A 373 3.96 7.98 3.39
CA GLY A 373 5.31 7.59 3.01
C GLY A 373 5.54 7.21 1.54
N VAL A 374 4.54 7.31 0.64
CA VAL A 374 4.66 6.87 -0.77
C VAL A 374 4.44 8.02 -1.75
N ARG A 375 5.53 8.46 -2.39
CA ARG A 375 5.60 9.63 -3.31
C ARG A 375 5.10 10.96 -2.67
N PRO A 376 5.56 11.35 -1.46
CA PRO A 376 5.05 12.56 -0.78
C PRO A 376 5.23 13.86 -1.58
N ALA A 377 6.27 13.97 -2.42
CA ALA A 377 6.43 15.11 -3.33
C ALA A 377 5.31 15.21 -4.39
N GLU A 378 4.77 14.09 -4.87
CA GLU A 378 3.63 14.08 -5.80
C GLU A 378 2.34 14.51 -5.07
N GLN A 379 2.15 14.06 -3.83
CA GLN A 379 0.99 14.42 -3.00
C GLN A 379 0.91 15.94 -2.82
N ARG A 380 2.03 16.56 -2.42
CA ARG A 380 2.14 18.03 -2.29
C ARG A 380 2.02 18.75 -3.64
N ARG A 381 2.59 18.21 -4.72
CA ARG A 381 2.44 18.79 -6.08
C ARG A 381 0.98 18.81 -6.53
N MET A 382 0.21 17.75 -6.25
CA MET A 382 -1.20 17.70 -6.61
C MET A 382 -2.04 18.67 -5.76
N ALA A 383 -1.80 18.73 -4.45
CA ALA A 383 -2.46 19.70 -3.57
C ALA A 383 -2.14 21.16 -3.94
N GLY A 384 -0.88 21.47 -4.25
CA GLY A 384 -0.43 22.78 -4.75
C GLY A 384 -0.93 23.15 -6.14
N LEU A 385 -1.61 22.24 -6.85
CA LEU A 385 -2.37 22.50 -8.08
C LEU A 385 -3.88 22.58 -7.83
N GLY A 386 -4.31 22.70 -6.57
CA GLY A 386 -5.71 22.87 -6.17
C GLY A 386 -6.54 21.57 -6.09
N ALA A 387 -5.94 20.40 -6.31
CA ALA A 387 -6.67 19.14 -6.18
C ALA A 387 -6.81 18.71 -4.71
N MET A 388 -8.00 18.26 -4.30
CA MET A 388 -8.18 17.68 -2.97
C MET A 388 -7.42 16.34 -2.86
N VAL A 389 -6.36 16.31 -2.05
CA VAL A 389 -5.52 15.11 -1.84
C VAL A 389 -5.61 14.67 -0.39
N ARG A 390 -6.12 13.44 -0.17
CA ARG A 390 -6.11 12.78 1.14
C ARG A 390 -4.95 11.80 1.25
N VAL A 391 -4.24 11.85 2.37
CA VAL A 391 -3.21 10.87 2.72
C VAL A 391 -3.77 9.89 3.74
N ARG A 392 -3.82 8.61 3.37
CA ARG A 392 -4.19 7.50 4.25
C ARG A 392 -2.98 7.12 5.11
N VAL A 393 -3.06 7.45 6.39
CA VAL A 393 -2.06 7.25 7.44
C VAL A 393 -2.40 6.00 8.24
N PRO A 394 -1.65 4.90 8.10
CA PRO A 394 -1.75 3.77 9.01
C PRO A 394 -0.98 4.08 10.31
N TYR A 395 -1.53 3.63 11.44
CA TYR A 395 -0.93 3.76 12.78
C TYR A 395 -1.38 2.60 13.67
N GLY A 396 -0.62 2.29 14.72
CA GLY A 396 -0.97 1.24 15.68
C GLY A 396 0.03 0.07 15.71
N PRO A 397 0.05 -0.71 16.80
CA PRO A 397 1.13 -1.65 17.10
C PRO A 397 1.20 -2.86 16.15
N ASN A 398 0.10 -3.30 15.54
CA ASN A 398 0.08 -4.44 14.62
C ASN A 398 0.53 -4.06 13.20
N TRP A 399 1.65 -3.36 13.09
CA TRP A 399 2.12 -2.78 11.83
C TRP A 399 2.75 -3.79 10.86
N TYR A 400 3.28 -4.90 11.37
CA TYR A 400 4.03 -5.87 10.56
C TYR A 400 3.16 -6.58 9.50
N PRO A 401 1.98 -7.16 9.80
CA PRO A 401 1.12 -7.78 8.78
C PRO A 401 0.64 -6.79 7.72
N TYR A 402 0.40 -5.52 8.11
CA TYR A 402 0.06 -4.45 7.16
C TYR A 402 1.20 -4.18 6.17
N LEU A 403 2.44 -4.04 6.64
CA LEU A 403 3.60 -3.81 5.76
C LEU A 403 3.90 -5.05 4.90
N ALA A 404 3.85 -6.26 5.46
CA ALA A 404 4.05 -7.50 4.71
C ALA A 404 3.03 -7.64 3.55
N ARG A 405 1.74 -7.40 3.82
CA ARG A 405 0.67 -7.37 2.80
C ARG A 405 0.89 -6.26 1.77
N THR A 406 1.28 -5.05 2.20
CA THR A 406 1.53 -3.90 1.33
C THR A 406 2.71 -4.15 0.38
N LEU A 407 3.78 -4.77 0.86
CA LEU A 407 4.93 -5.18 0.04
C LEU A 407 4.57 -6.33 -0.91
N ALA A 408 3.75 -7.30 -0.47
CA ALA A 408 3.25 -8.37 -1.32
C ALA A 408 2.34 -7.85 -2.47
N GLU A 409 1.47 -6.86 -2.20
CA GLU A 409 0.73 -6.17 -3.26
C GLU A 409 1.69 -5.49 -4.25
N ALA A 410 2.70 -4.77 -3.77
CA ALA A 410 3.65 -4.03 -4.60
C ALA A 410 4.49 -4.93 -5.52
N VAL A 411 5.09 -6.00 -4.98
CA VAL A 411 5.87 -6.98 -5.76
C VAL A 411 5.01 -7.74 -6.77
N SER A 412 3.71 -7.91 -6.50
CA SER A 412 2.79 -8.62 -7.40
C SER A 412 2.41 -7.87 -8.69
N GLY A 413 3.04 -6.73 -8.99
CA GLY A 413 2.76 -5.93 -10.20
C GLY A 413 1.40 -5.23 -10.21
N ARG A 414 0.60 -5.36 -9.13
CA ARG A 414 -0.66 -4.63 -8.92
C ARG A 414 -0.44 -3.15 -8.58
N TRP A 415 0.83 -2.78 -8.36
CA TRP A 415 1.32 -1.42 -8.33
C TRP A 415 2.28 -1.22 -9.51
N CYS A 416 2.09 -0.18 -10.32
CA CYS A 416 3.07 0.22 -11.34
C CYS A 416 4.24 0.97 -10.71
N ALA A 417 5.08 0.24 -9.97
CA ALA A 417 6.32 0.75 -9.37
C ALA A 417 7.43 0.88 -10.43
N GLY A 418 7.27 1.83 -11.35
CA GLY A 418 8.28 2.19 -12.35
C GLY A 418 7.68 2.77 -13.63
N PRO A 419 8.41 3.66 -14.34
CA PRO A 419 7.96 4.16 -15.62
C PRO A 419 8.00 3.04 -16.67
N ARG A 420 6.83 2.58 -17.12
CA ARG A 420 6.75 1.85 -18.39
C ARG A 420 7.19 2.84 -19.48
N ARG A 421 8.37 2.65 -20.07
CA ARG A 421 8.74 3.38 -21.29
C ARG A 421 7.66 3.09 -22.34
N ALA A 422 7.01 4.14 -22.84
CA ALA A 422 6.10 4.00 -23.96
C ALA A 422 6.86 3.43 -25.17
N ARG A 423 6.17 2.60 -25.94
CA ARG A 423 6.54 2.07 -27.25
C ARG A 423 5.26 2.04 -28.09
#